data_AF-A0A7V1A7I0-F1
#
_entry.id   AF-A0A7V1A7I0-F1
#
_cell.length_a   1.000
_cell.length_b   1.000
_cell.length_c   1.000
_cell.angle_alpha   90.00
_cell.angle_beta   90.00
_cell.angle_gamma   90.00
#
_symmetry.space_group_name_H-M   'P 1'
#
loop_
_entity.id
_entity.type
_entity.pdbx_description
1 polymer ?
#
loop_
_entity_poly.entity_id
_entity_poly.type
_entity_poly.pdbx_seq_one_letter_code
_entity_poly.pdbx_strand_id
1 'polypeptide(L)'
;MNNRMQGKPSKTTRKKRAEVPMSAAMQAAMFKVANVAANLSRKDEAAQQAARKAIADTIEEWIAFLTENEPEAVDQFYYEVCMMASAGNRRRISKHALMPSGIAEQVEDDLKKQKEEAERAAAKEQAVEKAKEAGDQVSA
;
A
#
# COMPACT_ATOMS: atom_id res chain seq x y z
N MET A 1 10.34 -52.71 -33.52
CA MET A 1 11.81 -52.52 -33.46
C MET A 1 12.10 -51.04 -33.66
N ASN A 2 13.05 -50.50 -32.88
CA ASN A 2 13.61 -49.13 -32.90
C ASN A 2 12.67 -48.06 -32.31
N ASN A 3 13.11 -47.07 -31.52
CA ASN A 3 14.44 -46.70 -31.03
C ASN A 3 14.22 -45.90 -29.74
N ARG A 4 14.59 -46.43 -28.57
CA ARG A 4 14.61 -45.65 -27.32
C ARG A 4 15.91 -44.86 -27.31
N MET A 5 15.88 -43.62 -27.79
CA MET A 5 17.02 -42.71 -27.65
C MET A 5 17.26 -42.42 -26.17
N GLN A 6 18.23 -43.13 -25.59
CA GLN A 6 18.85 -42.79 -24.32
C GLN A 6 19.66 -41.51 -24.53
N GLY A 7 19.00 -40.36 -24.35
CA GLY A 7 19.68 -39.09 -24.23
C GLY A 7 20.51 -39.09 -22.96
N LYS A 8 21.82 -39.32 -23.09
CA LYS A 8 22.79 -39.10 -22.00
C LYS A 8 22.62 -37.65 -21.52
N PRO A 9 22.35 -37.38 -20.23
CA PRO A 9 22.42 -36.02 -19.74
C PRO A 9 23.88 -35.57 -19.84
N SER A 10 24.13 -34.64 -20.76
CA SER A 10 25.36 -33.85 -20.83
C SER A 10 25.65 -33.33 -19.42
N LYS A 11 26.77 -33.77 -18.85
CA LYS A 11 27.30 -33.21 -17.59
C LYS A 11 27.68 -31.76 -17.88
N THR A 12 26.70 -30.86 -17.75
CA THR A 12 26.97 -29.44 -17.67
C THR A 12 27.73 -29.23 -16.37
N THR A 13 29.04 -29.07 -16.49
CA THR A 13 29.91 -28.61 -15.41
C THR A 13 29.47 -27.18 -15.09
N ARG A 14 28.45 -27.06 -14.23
CA ARG A 14 28.06 -25.80 -13.60
C ARG A 14 29.31 -25.35 -12.87
N LYS A 15 30.02 -24.37 -13.44
CA LYS A 15 31.11 -23.67 -12.76
C LYS A 15 30.56 -23.28 -11.40
N LYS A 16 31.03 -23.96 -10.35
CA LYS A 16 30.84 -23.50 -8.98
C LYS A 16 31.45 -22.10 -8.98
N ARG A 17 30.61 -21.06 -8.97
CA ARG A 17 31.05 -19.77 -8.43
C ARG A 17 31.70 -20.15 -7.11
N ALA A 18 32.97 -19.81 -6.95
CA ALA A 18 33.66 -20.05 -5.70
C ALA A 18 32.79 -19.44 -4.60
N GLU A 19 32.08 -20.28 -3.84
CA GLU A 19 31.62 -19.91 -2.52
C GLU A 19 32.91 -19.57 -1.80
N VAL A 20 33.18 -18.28 -1.62
CA VAL A 20 34.23 -17.84 -0.71
C VAL A 20 33.86 -18.49 0.61
N PRO A 21 34.65 -19.46 1.11
CA PRO A 21 34.29 -20.14 2.33
C PRO A 21 34.38 -19.11 3.45
N MET A 22 33.23 -18.55 3.85
CA MET A 22 33.19 -17.75 5.07
C MET A 22 33.63 -18.67 6.20
N SER A 23 34.64 -18.25 6.94
CA SER A 23 35.02 -18.96 8.15
C SER A 23 33.82 -19.05 9.09
N ALA A 24 33.74 -20.10 9.90
CA ALA A 24 32.65 -20.24 10.88
C ALA A 24 32.54 -19.00 11.79
N ALA A 25 33.67 -18.36 12.09
CA ALA A 25 33.72 -17.09 12.80
C ALA A 25 33.08 -15.92 12.02
N MET A 26 33.32 -15.82 10.71
CA MET A 26 32.70 -14.82 9.84
C MET A 26 31.18 -15.04 9.71
N GLN A 27 30.73 -16.29 9.57
CA GLN A 27 29.30 -16.62 9.56
C GLN A 27 28.63 -16.25 10.90
N ALA A 28 29.25 -16.61 12.03
CA ALA A 28 28.74 -16.26 13.35
C ALA A 28 28.68 -14.73 13.57
N ALA A 29 29.66 -13.98 13.06
CA ALA A 29 29.64 -12.52 13.10
C ALA A 29 28.49 -11.94 12.25
N MET A 30 28.28 -12.45 11.03
CA MET A 30 27.17 -12.02 10.18
C MET A 30 25.80 -12.33 10.79
N PHE A 31 25.62 -13.51 11.39
CA PHE A 31 24.37 -13.84 12.10
C PHE A 31 24.13 -12.92 13.29
N LYS A 32 25.17 -12.56 14.05
CA LYS A 32 25.05 -11.58 15.14
C LYS A 32 24.63 -10.20 14.63
N VAL A 33 25.25 -9.71 13.55
CA VAL A 33 24.88 -8.43 12.92
C VAL A 33 23.42 -8.47 12.43
N ALA A 34 23.01 -9.54 11.75
CA ALA A 34 21.64 -9.72 11.30
C ALA A 34 20.64 -9.75 12.47
N ASN A 35 20.96 -10.44 13.57
CA ASN A 35 20.12 -10.49 14.76
C ASN A 35 20.04 -9.13 15.47
N VAL A 36 21.15 -8.39 15.55
CA VAL A 36 21.15 -7.02 16.11
C VAL A 36 20.30 -6.09 15.25
N ALA A 37 20.46 -6.13 13.93
CA ALA A 37 19.66 -5.33 13.00
C ALA A 37 18.17 -5.68 13.09
N ALA A 38 17.81 -6.97 13.13
CA ALA A 38 16.44 -7.42 13.30
C ALA A 38 15.86 -6.99 14.65
N ASN A 39 16.64 -7.05 15.73
CA ASN A 39 16.20 -6.62 17.05
C ASN A 39 16.01 -5.10 17.13
N LEU A 40 16.90 -4.31 16.53
CA LEU A 40 16.76 -2.85 16.44
C LEU A 40 15.52 -2.48 15.63
N SER A 41 15.30 -3.12 14.48
CA SER A 41 14.09 -2.92 13.68
C SER A 41 12.80 -3.27 14.43
N ARG A 42 12.79 -4.37 15.19
CA ARG A 42 11.64 -4.74 16.02
C ARG A 42 11.38 -3.75 17.16
N LYS A 43 12.44 -3.24 17.80
CA LYS A 43 12.32 -2.24 18.86
C LYS A 43 11.76 -0.93 18.32
N ASP A 44 12.21 -0.52 17.14
CA ASP A 44 11.71 0.68 16.46
C ASP A 44 10.22 0.52 16.10
N GLU A 45 9.82 -0.61 15.50
CA GLU A 45 8.40 -0.86 15.22
C GLU A 45 7.56 -0.93 16.50
N ALA A 46 8.08 -1.50 17.59
CA ALA A 46 7.39 -1.51 18.88
C ALA A 46 7.20 -0.09 19.44
N ALA A 47 8.20 0.79 19.30
CA ALA A 47 8.10 2.19 19.69
C ALA A 47 7.07 2.94 18.83
N GLN A 48 7.08 2.73 17.52
CA GLN A 48 6.09 3.31 16.61
C GLN A 48 4.66 2.80 16.89
N GLN A 49 4.52 1.51 17.19
CA GLN A 49 3.24 0.92 17.57
C GLN A 49 2.72 1.53 18.89
N ALA A 50 3.61 1.73 19.87
CA ALA A 50 3.25 2.40 21.12
C ALA A 50 2.83 3.86 20.89
N ALA A 51 3.54 4.60 20.03
CA ALA A 51 3.17 5.96 19.66
C ALA A 51 1.80 6.02 18.94
N ARG A 52 1.55 5.13 17.97
CA ARG A 52 0.24 5.02 17.30
C ARG A 52 -0.88 4.72 18.29
N LYS A 53 -0.64 3.82 19.26
CA LYS A 53 -1.60 3.50 20.30
C LYS A 53 -1.86 4.70 21.22
N ALA A 54 -0.83 5.41 21.65
CA ALA A 54 -0.99 6.61 22.48
C ALA A 54 -1.81 7.70 21.77
N ILE A 55 -1.63 7.87 20.45
CA ILE A 55 -2.49 8.76 19.65
C ILE A 55 -3.93 8.27 19.64
N ALA A 56 -4.16 6.98 19.35
CA ALA A 56 -5.50 6.39 19.29
C ALA A 56 -6.23 6.44 20.64
N ASP A 57 -5.52 6.26 21.75
CA ASP A 57 -6.09 6.32 23.10
C ASP A 57 -6.51 7.76 23.47
N THR A 58 -5.90 8.80 22.88
CA THR A 58 -6.19 10.23 23.15
C THR A 58 -7.17 10.85 22.15
N ILE A 59 -7.34 10.26 20.95
CA ILE A 59 -8.08 10.92 19.85
C ILE A 59 -9.55 11.16 20.20
N GLU A 60 -10.20 10.28 20.97
CA GLU A 60 -11.61 10.44 21.34
C GLU A 60 -11.82 11.64 22.26
N GLU A 61 -10.91 11.88 23.22
CA GLU A 61 -10.96 13.06 24.09
C GLU A 61 -10.79 14.35 23.29
N TRP A 62 -9.89 14.34 22.30
CA TRP A 62 -9.70 15.48 21.42
C TRP A 62 -10.92 15.74 20.53
N ILE A 63 -11.54 14.70 19.97
CA ILE A 63 -12.77 14.83 19.18
C ILE A 63 -13.91 15.36 20.06
N ALA A 64 -14.05 14.86 21.30
CA ALA A 64 -15.05 15.37 22.23
C ALA A 64 -14.84 16.85 22.54
N PHE A 65 -13.60 17.27 22.80
CA PHE A 65 -13.23 18.68 22.96
C PHE A 65 -13.62 19.52 21.73
N LEU A 66 -13.30 19.06 20.51
CA LEU A 66 -13.68 19.77 19.30
C LEU A 66 -15.19 19.80 19.09
N THR A 67 -15.91 18.74 19.45
CA THR A 67 -17.38 18.70 19.31
C THR A 67 -18.04 19.82 20.14
N GLU A 68 -17.47 20.14 21.30
CA GLU A 68 -17.98 21.21 22.17
C GLU A 68 -17.56 22.62 21.72
N ASN A 69 -16.34 22.77 21.19
CA ASN A 69 -15.75 24.09 20.95
C ASN A 69 -15.77 24.52 19.47
N GLU A 70 -15.59 23.56 18.56
CA GLU A 70 -15.43 23.76 17.11
C GLU A 70 -16.05 22.58 16.33
N PRO A 71 -17.38 22.42 16.32
CA PRO A 71 -18.03 21.25 15.73
C PRO A 71 -17.75 21.09 14.22
N GLU A 72 -17.56 22.19 13.49
CA GLU A 72 -17.19 22.17 12.06
C GLU A 72 -15.82 21.50 11.83
N ALA A 73 -14.89 21.59 12.80
CA ALA A 73 -13.60 20.92 12.71
C ALA A 73 -13.73 19.40 12.84
N VAL A 74 -14.75 18.91 13.55
CA VAL A 74 -15.06 17.48 13.66
C VAL A 74 -15.57 16.95 12.31
N ASP A 75 -16.50 17.68 11.68
CA ASP A 75 -17.01 17.36 10.35
C ASP A 75 -15.88 17.27 9.32
N GLN A 76 -15.01 18.27 9.31
CA GLN A 76 -13.84 18.32 8.43
C GLN A 76 -12.88 17.15 8.70
N PHE A 77 -12.58 16.86 9.96
CA PHE A 77 -11.70 15.75 10.34
C PHE A 77 -12.23 14.42 9.78
N TYR A 78 -13.51 14.10 10.00
CA TYR A 78 -14.07 12.84 9.52
C TYR A 78 -14.15 12.78 8.00
N TYR A 79 -14.47 13.89 7.34
CA TYR A 79 -14.50 13.96 5.88
C TYR A 79 -13.12 13.66 5.29
N GLU A 80 -12.07 14.37 5.74
CA GLU A 80 -10.72 14.24 5.21
C GLU A 80 -10.13 12.85 5.45
N VAL A 81 -10.27 12.32 6.67
CA VAL A 81 -9.80 10.97 7.01
C VAL A 81 -10.51 9.93 6.16
N CYS A 82 -11.82 10.07 5.92
CA CYS A 82 -12.56 9.15 5.07
C CYS A 82 -12.16 9.25 3.59
N MET A 83 -11.93 10.45 3.06
CA MET A 83 -11.45 10.63 1.68
C MET A 83 -10.12 9.92 1.40
N MET A 84 -9.21 9.90 2.38
CA MET A 84 -7.92 9.22 2.27
C MET A 84 -7.98 7.72 2.59
N ALA A 85 -8.96 7.28 3.38
CA ALA A 85 -9.04 5.92 3.85
C ALA A 85 -9.37 4.93 2.72
N SER A 86 -8.92 3.68 2.86
CA SER A 86 -9.40 2.58 2.02
C SER A 86 -10.90 2.33 2.25
N ALA A 87 -11.59 1.68 1.30
CA ALA A 87 -13.01 1.36 1.45
C ALA A 87 -13.33 0.57 2.73
N GLY A 88 -12.45 -0.37 3.10
CA GLY A 88 -12.59 -1.13 4.34
C GLY A 88 -12.42 -0.28 5.59
N ASN A 89 -11.50 0.70 5.57
CA ASN A 89 -11.31 1.61 6.69
C ASN A 89 -12.44 2.63 6.79
N ARG A 90 -12.92 3.20 5.68
CA ARG A 90 -14.12 4.06 5.66
C ARG A 90 -15.32 3.39 6.33
N ARG A 91 -15.58 2.11 6.00
CA ARG A 91 -16.66 1.31 6.62
C ARG A 91 -16.49 1.10 8.13
N ARG A 92 -15.27 1.13 8.65
CA ARG A 92 -15.01 1.05 10.10
C ARG A 92 -15.18 2.41 10.75
N ILE A 93 -14.66 3.46 10.12
CA ILE A 93 -14.76 4.85 10.59
C ILE A 93 -16.23 5.30 10.64
N SER A 94 -17.05 4.91 9.66
CA SER A 94 -18.49 5.22 9.63
C SER A 94 -19.31 4.63 10.79
N LYS A 95 -18.71 3.75 11.59
CA LYS A 95 -19.31 3.18 12.80
C LYS A 95 -18.80 3.83 14.08
N HIS A 96 -17.92 4.82 13.98
CA HIS A 96 -17.38 5.52 15.12
C HIS A 96 -18.50 6.30 15.83
N ALA A 97 -18.55 6.22 17.17
CA ALA A 97 -19.65 6.77 17.95
C ALA A 97 -19.81 8.29 17.79
N LEU A 98 -18.69 9.00 17.65
CA LEU A 98 -18.63 10.45 17.46
C LEU A 98 -18.72 10.90 15.99
N MET A 99 -19.00 9.99 15.04
CA MET A 99 -19.06 10.38 13.63
C MET A 99 -20.30 11.26 13.35
N PRO A 100 -20.13 12.45 12.77
CA PRO A 100 -21.23 13.30 12.38
C PRO A 100 -22.11 12.65 11.31
N SER A 101 -23.42 12.91 11.40
CA SER A 101 -24.40 12.44 10.42
C SER A 101 -24.16 13.06 9.05
N GLY A 102 -24.31 12.28 7.98
CA GLY A 102 -24.20 12.79 6.60
C GLY A 102 -22.79 12.80 6.02
N ILE A 103 -21.73 12.86 6.84
CA ILE A 103 -20.34 12.85 6.33
C ILE A 103 -20.01 11.57 5.57
N ALA A 104 -20.47 10.42 6.05
CA ALA A 104 -20.24 9.15 5.36
C ALA A 104 -20.86 9.13 3.95
N GLU A 105 -22.09 9.64 3.82
CA GLU A 105 -22.81 9.72 2.54
C GLU A 105 -22.13 10.71 1.60
N GLN A 106 -21.76 11.89 2.11
CA GLN A 106 -21.03 12.90 1.36
C GLN A 106 -19.72 12.35 0.77
N VAL A 107 -18.93 11.63 1.58
CA VAL A 107 -17.68 11.02 1.12
C VAL A 107 -17.93 9.97 0.03
N GLU A 108 -18.98 9.15 0.17
CA GLU A 108 -19.32 8.15 -0.85
C GLU A 108 -19.71 8.80 -2.19
N ASP A 109 -20.51 9.87 -2.14
CA ASP A 109 -20.91 10.63 -3.32
C ASP A 109 -19.71 11.28 -4.01
N ASP A 110 -18.80 11.90 -3.26
CA ASP A 110 -17.65 12.59 -3.83
C ASP A 110 -16.62 11.61 -4.41
N LEU A 111 -16.39 10.47 -3.75
CA LEU A 111 -15.56 9.41 -4.32
C LEU A 111 -16.15 8.82 -5.60
N LYS A 112 -17.49 8.71 -5.67
CA LYS A 112 -18.17 8.27 -6.89
C LYS A 112 -17.98 9.28 -8.02
N LYS A 113 -18.15 10.58 -7.76
CA LYS A 113 -17.90 11.65 -8.74
C LYS A 113 -16.45 11.61 -9.25
N GLN A 114 -15.47 11.49 -8.35
CA GLN A 114 -14.05 11.39 -8.73
C GLN A 114 -13.77 10.19 -9.64
N LYS A 115 -14.39 9.04 -9.34
CA LYS A 115 -14.25 7.84 -10.17
C LYS A 115 -14.86 8.04 -11.56
N GLU A 116 -16.07 8.60 -11.63
CA GLU A 116 -16.74 8.91 -12.90
C GLU A 116 -15.94 9.92 -13.74
N GLU A 117 -15.34 10.93 -13.12
CA GLU A 117 -14.48 11.90 -13.78
C GLU A 117 -13.19 11.27 -14.29
N ALA A 118 -12.54 10.41 -13.50
CA ALA A 118 -11.34 9.69 -13.91
C ALA A 118 -11.62 8.73 -15.09
N GLU A 119 -12.73 8.01 -15.05
CA GLU A 119 -13.18 7.15 -16.17
C GLU A 119 -13.45 7.97 -17.43
N ARG A 120 -14.11 9.13 -17.30
CA ARG A 120 -14.35 10.03 -18.42
C ARG A 120 -13.06 10.60 -19.00
N ALA A 121 -12.09 10.95 -18.17
CA ALA A 121 -10.78 11.43 -18.61
C ALA A 121 -10.02 10.34 -19.36
N ALA A 122 -9.95 9.13 -18.81
CA ALA A 122 -9.31 7.98 -19.45
C ALA A 122 -9.96 7.62 -20.80
N ALA A 123 -11.29 7.67 -20.89
CA ALA A 123 -11.99 7.43 -22.16
C ALA A 123 -11.67 8.50 -23.23
N LYS A 124 -11.52 9.77 -22.82
CA LYS A 124 -11.09 10.84 -23.73
C LYS A 124 -9.65 10.66 -24.20
N GLU A 125 -8.74 10.29 -23.31
CA GLU A 125 -7.35 9.99 -23.66
C GLU A 125 -7.25 8.84 -24.66
N GLN A 126 -7.95 7.74 -24.41
CA GLN A 126 -8.00 6.60 -25.35
C GLN A 126 -8.61 6.99 -26.71
N ALA A 127 -9.60 7.88 -26.74
CA ALA A 127 -10.17 8.37 -28.00
C ALA A 127 -9.16 9.24 -28.78
N VAL A 128 -8.37 10.06 -28.09
CA VAL A 128 -7.31 10.88 -28.69
C VAL A 128 -6.16 10.01 -29.20
N GLU A 129 -5.75 8.99 -28.45
CA GLU A 129 -4.71 8.05 -28.89
C GLU A 129 -5.15 7.27 -30.14
N LYS A 130 -6.38 6.72 -30.14
CA LYS A 130 -6.93 6.04 -31.32
C LYS A 130 -7.06 6.94 -32.55
N ALA A 131 -7.41 8.23 -32.36
CA ALA A 131 -7.49 9.19 -33.45
C ALA A 131 -6.11 9.53 -34.03
N LYS A 132 -5.06 9.58 -33.20
CA LYS A 132 -3.68 9.76 -33.66
C LYS A 132 -3.16 8.54 -34.43
N GLU A 133 -3.39 7.33 -33.90
CA GLU A 133 -3.01 6.08 -34.58
C GLU A 133 -3.72 5.91 -35.94
N ALA A 134 -4.99 6.31 -36.03
CA ALA A 134 -5.74 6.27 -37.29
C ALA A 134 -5.26 7.33 -38.31
N GLY A 135 -4.82 8.50 -37.85
CA GLY A 135 -4.27 9.55 -38.73
C GLY A 135 -2.91 9.20 -39.33
N ASP A 136 -2.09 8.44 -38.60
CA ASP A 136 -0.76 8.00 -39.05
C ASP A 136 -0.84 6.84 -40.07
N GLN A 137 -1.89 5.99 -39.99
CA GLN A 137 -2.11 4.90 -40.96
C GLN A 137 -2.67 5.35 -42.32
N VAL A 138 -3.24 6.56 -42.42
CA VAL A 138 -3.81 7.09 -43.69
C VAL A 138 -2.77 7.93 -44.46
N SER A 139 -1.60 8.18 -43.87
CA SER A 139 -0.55 9.05 -44.43
C SER A 139 0.67 8.29 -45.01
N ALA A 140 0.60 6.96 -45.14
CA ALA A 140 1.63 6.10 -45.73
C ALA A 140 1.14 5.42 -47.02
#